data_AF-A0A961AMG6-F1
#
_entry.id   AF-A0A961AMG6-F1
#
_cell.length_a   1.000
_cell.length_b   1.000
_cell.length_c   1.000
_cell.angle_alpha   90.00
_cell.angle_beta   90.00
_cell.angle_gamma   90.00
#
_symmetry.space_group_name_H-M   'P 1'
#
loop_
_entity.id
_entity.type
_entity.pdbx_description
1 polymer ?
#
loop_
_entity_poly.entity_id
_entity_poly.type
_entity_poly.pdbx_seq_one_letter_code
_entity_poly.pdbx_strand_id
1 'polypeptide(L)'
;DPTLFVESVKTDEKGAETVATLAEVLDLGTPSPFPMLRRTVRDPVYVYTAPADGMLRLHITDSANSVGRVVFPYELRVRETGGPALVTTPAAAILPKNDRTGVFGSANVWRGGITAFEVQAPQRSGLAEAIDLYVKGCPPGVTCLGGFMGAKQGIGYLAFQAERDAPGGAVSLGDWRGDGAEILEEIKDANREPLRLRKTAGLALGVVEAAAPVRVEIAGKPPFEAVADSKLEIPLKVIRQNGFADALKLKVLGLTDSDKAPAADIAAKSDSGKLTLDL
;
A
#
# COMPACT_ATOMS: atom_id res chain seq x y z
N ASP A 1 3.45 20.16 -16.80
CA ASP A 1 3.53 18.71 -16.61
C ASP A 1 4.85 18.25 -17.18
N PRO A 2 5.78 17.78 -16.35
CA PRO A 2 7.07 17.30 -16.81
C PRO A 2 6.90 15.99 -17.61
N THR A 3 7.53 15.94 -18.78
CA THR A 3 7.64 14.74 -19.62
C THR A 3 9.11 14.35 -19.70
N LEU A 4 9.41 13.06 -19.52
CA LEU A 4 10.74 12.49 -19.66
C LEU A 4 10.80 11.63 -20.94
N PHE A 5 11.72 11.97 -21.83
CA PHE A 5 12.13 11.13 -22.94
C PHE A 5 13.41 10.40 -22.57
N VAL A 6 13.42 9.09 -22.84
CA VAL A 6 14.61 8.24 -22.73
C VAL A 6 14.98 7.78 -24.13
N GLU A 7 16.19 8.10 -24.55
CA GLU A 7 16.64 7.90 -25.93
C GLU A 7 17.96 7.12 -25.94
N SER A 8 18.08 6.18 -26.88
CA SER A 8 19.38 5.57 -27.19
C SER A 8 20.17 6.45 -28.14
N VAL A 9 21.47 6.56 -27.89
CA VAL A 9 22.39 7.30 -28.76
C VAL A 9 23.43 6.34 -29.33
N LYS A 10 23.51 6.29 -30.66
CA LYS A 10 24.58 5.59 -31.38
C LYS A 10 25.42 6.61 -32.12
N THR A 11 26.73 6.56 -31.93
CA THR A 11 27.67 7.44 -32.63
C THR A 11 28.45 6.62 -33.64
N ASP A 12 28.50 7.07 -34.89
CA ASP A 12 29.31 6.42 -35.93
C ASP A 12 30.80 6.81 -35.84
N GLU A 13 31.63 6.19 -36.66
CA GLU A 13 33.09 6.44 -36.70
C GLU A 13 33.46 7.89 -37.06
N LYS A 14 32.52 8.66 -37.63
CA LYS A 14 32.70 10.07 -38.01
C LYS A 14 32.15 11.03 -36.95
N GLY A 15 31.64 10.51 -35.83
CA GLY A 15 31.06 11.30 -34.75
C GLY A 15 29.60 11.71 -34.97
N ALA A 16 28.92 11.19 -36.01
CA ALA A 16 27.52 11.51 -36.24
C ALA A 16 26.62 10.67 -35.31
N GLU A 17 25.71 11.34 -34.60
CA GLU A 17 24.77 10.69 -33.69
C GLU A 17 23.47 10.29 -34.39
N THR A 18 23.06 9.04 -34.18
CA THR A 18 21.71 8.56 -34.43
C THR A 18 21.00 8.40 -33.10
N VAL A 19 19.88 9.11 -32.94
CA VAL A 19 19.07 9.09 -31.71
C VAL A 19 17.78 8.34 -31.99
N ALA A 20 17.40 7.43 -31.11
CA ALA A 20 16.11 6.74 -31.16
C ALA A 20 15.44 6.78 -29.79
N THR A 21 14.21 7.28 -29.74
CA THR A 21 13.39 7.32 -28.52
C THR A 21 13.00 5.90 -28.10
N LEU A 22 13.41 5.53 -26.89
CA LEU A 22 13.07 4.25 -26.26
C LEU A 22 11.76 4.36 -25.47
N ALA A 23 11.55 5.49 -24.80
CA ALA A 23 10.34 5.74 -24.01
C ALA A 23 10.01 7.23 -23.96
N GLU A 24 8.71 7.52 -23.96
CA GLU A 24 8.12 8.79 -23.55
C GLU A 24 7.34 8.52 -22.26
N VAL A 25 7.75 9.18 -21.17
CA VAL A 25 7.29 8.90 -19.83
C VAL A 25 6.60 10.14 -19.29
N LEU A 26 5.32 9.97 -18.98
CA LEU A 26 4.43 10.97 -18.39
C LEU A 26 4.25 10.68 -16.89
N ASP A 27 3.21 11.26 -16.30
CA ASP A 27 2.79 11.03 -14.92
C ASP A 27 2.67 9.55 -14.56
N LEU A 28 3.18 9.24 -13.37
CA LEU A 28 2.85 7.99 -12.70
C LEU A 28 1.35 7.95 -12.38
N GLY A 29 0.69 6.86 -12.79
CA GLY A 29 -0.65 6.55 -12.31
C GLY A 29 -0.67 6.44 -10.79
N THR A 30 -1.73 6.93 -10.15
CA THR A 30 -1.82 6.88 -8.70
C THR A 30 -2.08 5.45 -8.22
N PRO A 31 -1.29 4.90 -7.28
CA PRO A 31 -1.46 3.51 -6.86
C PRO A 31 -2.68 3.31 -5.94
N SER A 32 -3.21 4.38 -5.33
CA SER A 32 -4.35 4.27 -4.40
C SER A 32 -5.71 4.22 -5.10
N PRO A 33 -6.54 3.17 -4.82
CA PRO A 33 -7.90 3.10 -5.33
C PRO A 33 -8.77 4.19 -4.70
N PHE A 34 -8.38 4.72 -3.54
CA PHE A 34 -9.09 5.80 -2.86
C PHE A 34 -8.64 7.16 -3.41
N PRO A 35 -9.55 7.91 -4.08
CA PRO A 35 -9.22 9.20 -4.67
C PRO A 35 -8.61 10.22 -3.71
N MET A 36 -8.90 10.08 -2.42
CA MET A 36 -8.46 11.01 -1.38
C MET A 36 -7.06 10.74 -0.85
N LEU A 37 -6.60 9.48 -0.90
CA LEU A 37 -5.22 9.11 -0.60
C LEU A 37 -4.31 9.24 -1.82
N ARG A 38 -4.83 9.82 -2.91
CA ARG A 38 -4.04 10.09 -4.11
C ARG A 38 -2.95 11.09 -3.77
N ARG A 39 -1.78 10.58 -3.42
CA ARG A 39 -0.54 11.33 -3.60
C ARG A 39 -0.33 11.43 -5.09
N THR A 40 -0.67 12.59 -5.64
CA THR A 40 -0.31 12.92 -7.02
C THR A 40 1.19 13.15 -7.07
N VAL A 41 1.95 12.08 -7.29
CA VAL A 41 3.28 12.20 -7.88
C VAL A 41 3.05 12.38 -9.37
N ARG A 42 3.09 13.63 -9.83
CA ARG A 42 2.97 14.00 -11.25
C ARG A 42 4.34 14.16 -11.90
N ASP A 43 5.31 13.41 -11.37
CA ASP A 43 6.67 13.41 -11.87
C ASP A 43 6.88 12.10 -12.63
N PRO A 44 7.52 12.14 -13.81
CA PRO A 44 7.82 10.94 -14.56
C PRO A 44 8.85 10.10 -13.81
N VAL A 45 8.57 8.81 -13.65
CA VAL A 45 9.52 7.84 -13.10
C VAL A 45 9.62 6.68 -14.07
N TYR A 46 10.86 6.37 -14.44
CA TYR A 46 11.17 5.32 -15.39
C TYR A 46 12.20 4.37 -14.81
N VAL A 47 12.04 3.08 -15.11
CA VAL A 47 13.04 2.06 -14.81
C VAL A 47 13.45 1.41 -16.12
N TYR A 48 14.76 1.31 -16.31
CA TYR A 48 15.36 0.78 -17.52
C TYR A 48 16.33 -0.35 -17.16
N THR A 49 16.21 -1.47 -17.88
CA THR A 49 17.21 -2.54 -17.86
C THR A 49 18.00 -2.44 -19.15
N ALA A 50 19.28 -2.11 -19.05
CA ALA A 50 20.14 -2.01 -20.22
C ALA A 50 20.37 -3.40 -20.84
N PRO A 51 20.06 -3.63 -22.13
CA PRO A 51 20.33 -4.90 -22.78
C PRO A 51 21.82 -5.08 -23.13
N ALA A 52 22.57 -3.97 -23.18
CA ALA A 52 24.00 -3.91 -23.40
C ALA A 52 24.52 -2.54 -22.93
N ASP A 53 25.84 -2.41 -22.81
CA ASP A 53 26.50 -1.14 -22.55
C ASP A 53 26.24 -0.15 -23.69
N GLY A 54 26.00 1.12 -23.35
CA GLY A 54 25.74 2.15 -24.33
C GLY A 54 25.40 3.50 -23.72
N MET A 55 25.26 4.49 -24.59
CA MET A 55 24.88 5.85 -24.19
C MET A 55 23.37 6.04 -24.27
N LEU A 56 22.81 6.61 -23.20
CA LEU A 56 21.44 7.10 -23.18
C LEU A 56 21.42 8.62 -23.08
N ARG A 57 20.42 9.23 -23.71
CA ARG A 57 20.07 10.63 -23.53
C ARG A 57 18.73 10.71 -22.80
N LEU A 58 18.72 11.54 -21.75
CA LEU A 58 17.52 11.87 -20.98
C LEU A 58 17.13 13.30 -21.33
N HIS A 59 15.91 13.49 -21.85
CA HIS A 59 15.39 14.80 -22.20
C HIS A 59 14.13 15.07 -21.38
N ILE A 60 14.19 16.12 -20.55
CA ILE A 60 13.08 16.55 -19.68
C ILE A 60 12.50 17.84 -20.25
N THR A 61 11.19 17.89 -20.40
CA THR A 61 10.46 19.09 -20.85
C THR A 61 9.22 19.31 -20.01
N ASP A 62 8.86 20.57 -19.76
CA ASP A 62 7.57 20.95 -19.19
C ASP A 62 6.91 22.00 -20.08
N SER A 63 6.31 21.52 -21.17
CA SER A 63 5.68 22.39 -22.17
C SER A 63 4.41 23.06 -21.63
N ALA A 64 3.64 22.36 -20.78
CA ALA A 64 2.37 22.85 -20.26
C ALA A 64 2.51 23.98 -19.23
N ASN A 65 3.58 24.00 -18.44
CA ASN A 65 3.80 25.05 -17.43
C ASN A 65 4.74 26.18 -17.91
N SER A 66 5.28 26.10 -19.13
CA SER A 66 6.27 27.05 -19.68
C SER A 66 5.77 28.48 -19.94
N VAL A 67 4.53 28.82 -19.56
CA VAL A 67 3.94 30.14 -19.80
C VAL A 67 4.69 31.22 -19.01
N GLY A 68 5.16 32.25 -19.71
CA GLY A 68 5.77 33.44 -19.09
C GLY A 68 7.27 33.34 -18.78
N ARG A 69 8.01 32.38 -19.37
CA ARG A 69 9.47 32.18 -19.15
C ARG A 69 9.84 31.90 -17.69
N VAL A 70 8.91 31.36 -16.91
CA VAL A 70 9.21 30.88 -15.57
C VAL A 70 10.09 29.64 -15.69
N VAL A 71 11.29 29.70 -15.14
CA VAL A 71 12.16 28.51 -15.02
C VAL A 71 11.78 27.80 -13.74
N PHE A 72 11.26 26.58 -13.87
CA PHE A 72 11.00 25.73 -12.71
C PHE A 72 12.28 24.99 -12.33
N PRO A 73 12.76 25.09 -11.09
CA PRO A 73 13.84 24.23 -10.63
C PRO A 73 13.37 22.77 -10.68
N TYR A 74 14.24 21.88 -11.12
CA TYR A 74 13.97 20.45 -11.16
C TYR A 74 15.12 19.67 -10.54
N GLU A 75 14.82 18.44 -10.11
CA GLU A 75 15.82 17.48 -9.66
C GLU A 75 15.70 16.21 -10.50
N LEU A 76 16.79 15.84 -11.19
CA LEU A 76 16.90 14.54 -11.85
C LEU A 76 17.70 13.59 -10.95
N ARG A 77 17.10 12.46 -10.58
CA ARG A 77 17.76 11.39 -9.84
C ARG A 77 17.91 10.15 -10.71
N VAL A 78 19.16 9.81 -11.06
CA VAL A 78 19.50 8.53 -11.70
C VAL A 78 20.20 7.66 -10.66
N ARG A 79 19.66 6.47 -10.42
CA ARG A 79 20.15 5.53 -9.42
C ARG A 79 19.85 4.11 -9.86
N GLU A 80 20.65 3.15 -9.36
CA GLU A 80 20.25 1.75 -9.39
C GLU A 80 18.89 1.57 -8.71
N THR A 81 18.12 0.57 -9.17
CA THR A 81 16.83 0.25 -8.56
C THR A 81 17.04 -0.23 -7.13
N GLY A 82 16.98 0.69 -6.18
CA GLY A 82 16.86 0.38 -4.77
C GLY A 82 15.42 0.02 -4.40
N GLY A 83 15.21 -0.38 -3.14
CA GLY A 83 13.86 -0.54 -2.59
C GLY A 83 13.04 0.75 -2.76
N PRO A 84 11.72 0.66 -3.04
CA PRO A 84 10.89 1.84 -3.20
C PRO A 84 10.79 2.60 -1.88
N ALA A 85 10.68 3.93 -1.97
CA ALA A 85 10.24 4.71 -0.82
C ALA A 85 8.83 4.24 -0.43
N LEU A 86 8.67 3.83 0.83
CA LEU A 86 7.40 3.35 1.35
C LEU A 86 6.75 4.45 2.17
N VAL A 87 5.44 4.61 2.02
CA VAL A 87 4.66 5.48 2.89
C VAL A 87 3.47 4.72 3.45
N THR A 88 3.25 4.84 4.75
CA THR A 88 2.26 4.04 5.47
C THR A 88 1.17 4.92 6.05
N THR A 89 -0.07 4.53 5.87
CA THR A 89 -1.26 5.19 6.43
C THR A 89 -2.17 4.15 7.07
N PRO A 90 -2.94 4.48 8.12
CA PRO A 90 -4.00 3.59 8.60
C PRO A 90 -4.88 3.15 7.43
N ALA A 91 -5.19 1.85 7.33
CA ALA A 91 -6.01 1.36 6.23
C ALA A 91 -7.41 1.98 6.31
N ALA A 92 -7.91 2.47 5.18
CA ALA A 92 -9.31 2.85 5.07
C ALA A 92 -10.19 1.59 5.13
N ALA A 93 -11.40 1.72 5.69
CA ALA A 93 -12.39 0.66 5.59
C ALA A 93 -12.69 0.39 4.12
N ILE A 94 -12.72 -0.88 3.70
CA ILE A 94 -13.25 -1.22 2.38
C ILE A 94 -14.76 -1.10 2.44
N LEU A 95 -15.28 -0.05 1.84
CA LEU A 95 -16.71 0.20 1.80
C LEU A 95 -17.35 -0.46 0.57
N PRO A 96 -18.68 -0.69 0.59
CA PRO A 96 -19.41 -1.15 -0.59
C PRO A 96 -19.22 -0.21 -1.78
N LYS A 97 -19.33 -0.74 -3.00
CA LYS A 97 -18.92 -0.10 -4.27
C LYS A 97 -19.60 1.23 -4.65
N ASN A 98 -20.43 1.82 -3.80
CA ASN A 98 -21.09 3.12 -4.01
C ASN A 98 -21.09 3.99 -2.75
N ASP A 99 -20.48 3.53 -1.66
CA ASP A 99 -20.32 4.32 -0.46
C ASP A 99 -19.09 5.20 -0.65
N ARG A 100 -19.34 6.51 -0.68
CA ARG A 100 -18.36 7.55 -0.98
C ARG A 100 -17.81 8.20 0.28
N THR A 101 -18.23 7.75 1.46
CA THR A 101 -17.76 8.28 2.74
C THR A 101 -16.48 7.57 3.13
N GLY A 102 -15.30 8.10 2.82
CA GLY A 102 -14.05 7.46 3.24
C GLY A 102 -13.97 7.34 4.78
N VAL A 103 -14.24 6.15 5.33
CA VAL A 103 -14.02 5.88 6.76
C VAL A 103 -12.58 5.45 6.94
N PHE A 104 -11.77 6.34 7.48
CA PHE A 104 -10.38 6.04 7.76
C PHE A 104 -10.25 5.25 9.05
N GLY A 105 -9.41 4.22 9.01
CA GLY A 105 -8.97 3.53 10.22
C GLY A 105 -8.17 4.46 11.12
N SER A 106 -8.03 4.05 12.38
CA SER A 106 -7.12 4.72 13.31
C SER A 106 -5.78 3.98 13.34
N ALA A 107 -4.71 4.68 13.74
CA ALA A 107 -3.41 4.06 14.01
C ALA A 107 -3.39 3.26 15.32
N ASN A 108 -4.51 2.64 15.70
CA ASN A 108 -4.67 1.90 16.94
C ASN A 108 -5.14 0.47 16.68
N VAL A 109 -4.65 -0.45 17.50
CA VAL A 109 -5.11 -1.84 17.59
C VAL A 109 -5.86 -2.03 18.90
N TRP A 110 -7.05 -2.64 18.84
CA TRP A 110 -7.84 -2.96 20.03
C TRP A 110 -7.34 -4.26 20.66
N ARG A 111 -7.47 -4.43 21.98
CA ARG A 111 -7.12 -5.70 22.64
C ARG A 111 -7.86 -6.88 22.00
N GLY A 112 -7.13 -7.94 21.65
CA GLY A 112 -7.65 -9.09 20.91
C GLY A 112 -8.06 -8.80 19.46
N GLY A 113 -7.85 -7.58 18.97
CA GLY A 113 -8.19 -7.14 17.62
C GLY A 113 -7.01 -7.20 16.65
N ILE A 114 -7.32 -6.91 15.38
CA ILE A 114 -6.34 -6.76 14.30
C ILE A 114 -6.58 -5.40 13.67
N THR A 115 -5.51 -4.66 13.38
CA THR A 115 -5.54 -3.46 12.55
C THR A 115 -4.58 -3.63 11.38
N ALA A 116 -4.89 -2.98 10.26
CA ALA A 116 -4.07 -2.97 9.07
C ALA A 116 -3.69 -1.55 8.69
N PHE A 117 -2.50 -1.41 8.13
CA PHE A 117 -2.02 -0.20 7.51
C PHE A 117 -1.85 -0.44 6.01
N GLU A 118 -2.28 0.54 5.22
CA GLU A 118 -1.96 0.60 3.79
C GLU A 118 -0.52 1.08 3.64
N VAL A 119 0.27 0.36 2.84
CA VAL A 119 1.63 0.71 2.50
C VAL A 119 1.68 1.03 1.01
N GLN A 120 1.97 2.29 0.70
CA GLN A 120 2.08 2.79 -0.66
C GLN A 120 3.55 2.87 -1.08
N ALA A 121 3.81 2.58 -2.35
CA ALA A 121 5.10 2.74 -3.00
C ALA A 121 4.94 3.67 -4.22
N PRO A 122 4.86 5.00 -4.01
CA PRO A 122 4.41 5.97 -5.02
C PRO A 122 5.34 6.14 -6.24
N GLN A 123 6.55 5.57 -6.21
CA GLN A 123 7.51 5.57 -7.32
C GLN A 123 7.89 4.16 -7.76
N ARG A 124 7.03 3.19 -7.46
CA ARG A 124 7.25 1.79 -7.80
C ARG A 124 6.97 1.56 -9.28
N SER A 125 7.93 0.95 -9.98
CA SER A 125 7.83 0.70 -11.41
C SER A 125 7.15 -0.64 -11.73
N GLY A 126 6.80 -0.83 -13.00
CA GLY A 126 6.26 -2.09 -13.53
C GLY A 126 7.24 -3.27 -13.55
N LEU A 127 8.49 -3.08 -13.12
CA LEU A 127 9.50 -4.12 -12.96
C LEU A 127 9.74 -4.51 -11.49
N ALA A 128 9.02 -3.90 -10.55
CA ALA A 128 9.23 -4.15 -9.13
C ALA A 128 8.80 -5.56 -8.71
N GLU A 129 9.72 -6.29 -8.07
CA GLU A 129 9.46 -7.57 -7.41
C GLU A 129 8.52 -7.40 -6.21
N ALA A 130 7.91 -8.49 -5.77
CA ALA A 130 7.09 -8.49 -4.56
C ALA A 130 7.91 -8.05 -3.33
N ILE A 131 7.24 -7.42 -2.37
CA ILE A 131 7.87 -6.97 -1.13
C ILE A 131 7.15 -7.55 0.07
N ASP A 132 7.92 -8.25 0.90
CA ASP A 132 7.52 -8.57 2.26
C ASP A 132 7.63 -7.34 3.15
N LEU A 133 6.54 -7.09 3.86
CA LEU A 133 6.39 -5.97 4.80
C LEU A 133 6.45 -6.54 6.21
N TYR A 134 7.36 -6.01 7.01
CA TYR A 134 7.52 -6.43 8.39
C TYR A 134 8.11 -5.29 9.21
N VAL A 135 7.81 -5.26 10.50
CA VAL A 135 8.38 -4.31 11.44
C VAL A 135 8.66 -4.99 12.78
N LYS A 136 9.78 -4.64 13.38
CA LYS A 136 10.20 -5.09 14.71
C LYS A 136 9.88 -4.01 15.76
N GLY A 137 10.06 -4.33 17.04
CA GLY A 137 9.85 -3.36 18.12
C GLY A 137 8.38 -2.98 18.37
N CYS A 138 7.45 -3.91 18.16
CA CYS A 138 6.05 -3.70 18.52
C CYS A 138 5.87 -3.46 20.03
N PRO A 139 4.82 -2.75 20.46
CA PRO A 139 4.47 -2.64 21.88
C PRO A 139 4.35 -4.01 22.55
N PRO A 140 4.56 -4.12 23.88
CA PRO A 140 4.28 -5.35 24.62
C PRO A 140 2.87 -5.88 24.34
N GLY A 141 2.75 -7.18 24.09
CA GLY A 141 1.46 -7.80 23.75
C GLY A 141 0.94 -7.47 22.34
N VAL A 142 1.75 -6.84 21.48
CA VAL A 142 1.42 -6.60 20.07
C VAL A 142 2.37 -7.35 19.16
N THR A 143 1.83 -8.02 18.16
CA THR A 143 2.56 -8.77 17.15
C THR A 143 2.35 -8.14 15.78
N CYS A 144 3.45 -7.88 15.06
CA CYS A 144 3.38 -7.64 13.63
C CYS A 144 3.11 -8.97 12.92
N LEU A 145 1.96 -9.08 12.25
CA LEU A 145 1.62 -10.26 11.46
C LEU A 145 2.35 -10.30 10.11
N GLY A 146 3.13 -9.26 9.82
CA GLY A 146 3.72 -9.02 8.52
C GLY A 146 2.68 -8.50 7.53
N GLY A 147 3.07 -8.53 6.27
CA GLY A 147 2.33 -7.92 5.20
C GLY A 147 2.99 -8.18 3.86
N PHE A 148 2.27 -7.86 2.80
CA PHE A 148 2.71 -8.14 1.44
C PHE A 148 2.29 -7.03 0.48
N MET A 149 3.17 -6.74 -0.47
CA MET A 149 2.91 -5.93 -1.65
C MET A 149 3.31 -6.76 -2.87
N GLY A 150 2.35 -7.13 -3.72
CA GLY A 150 2.60 -7.97 -4.88
C GLY A 150 3.56 -7.35 -5.89
N ALA A 151 4.14 -8.20 -6.75
CA ALA A 151 4.95 -7.73 -7.86
C ALA A 151 4.16 -6.73 -8.70
N LYS A 152 4.79 -5.62 -9.08
CA LYS A 152 4.18 -4.52 -9.87
C LYS A 152 3.00 -3.78 -9.20
N GLN A 153 2.55 -4.19 -8.01
CA GLN A 153 1.52 -3.47 -7.26
C GLN A 153 2.12 -2.28 -6.53
N GLY A 154 1.50 -1.11 -6.61
CA GLY A 154 1.93 0.09 -5.87
C GLY A 154 1.42 0.15 -4.43
N ILE A 155 0.60 -0.82 -4.01
CA ILE A 155 -0.02 -0.91 -2.69
C ILE A 155 0.16 -2.31 -2.11
N GLY A 156 0.48 -2.34 -0.83
CA GLY A 156 0.41 -3.53 0.02
C GLY A 156 -0.21 -3.17 1.37
N TYR A 157 -0.28 -4.16 2.26
CA TYR A 157 -0.83 -3.97 3.60
C TYR A 157 0.06 -4.60 4.65
N LEU A 158 0.21 -3.94 5.80
CA LEU A 158 0.94 -4.39 6.98
C LEU A 158 -0.03 -4.53 8.16
N ALA A 159 -0.10 -5.70 8.78
CA ALA A 159 -1.07 -5.98 9.83
C ALA A 159 -0.43 -6.16 11.22
N PHE A 160 -1.20 -5.78 12.25
CA PHE A 160 -0.83 -5.92 13.66
C PHE A 160 -1.97 -6.54 14.44
N GLN A 161 -1.62 -7.42 15.37
CA GLN A 161 -2.56 -8.03 16.31
C GLN A 161 -2.15 -7.70 17.75
N ALA A 162 -3.12 -7.33 18.58
CA ALA A 162 -2.91 -7.21 20.01
C ALA A 162 -3.46 -8.43 20.75
N GLU A 163 -2.75 -8.88 21.78
CA GLU A 163 -3.23 -9.82 22.76
C GLU A 163 -4.39 -9.23 23.58
N ARG A 164 -5.12 -10.11 24.29
CA ARG A 164 -6.30 -9.68 25.07
C ARG A 164 -5.95 -8.82 26.27
N ASP A 165 -4.74 -8.95 26.79
CA ASP A 165 -4.21 -8.26 27.95
C ASP A 165 -3.09 -7.27 27.60
N ALA A 166 -2.93 -6.95 26.31
CA ALA A 166 -1.92 -6.00 25.84
C ALA A 166 -2.05 -4.65 26.59
N PRO A 167 -0.98 -4.13 27.20
CA PRO A 167 -1.01 -2.85 27.89
C PRO A 167 -1.45 -1.71 26.96
N GLY A 168 -2.24 -0.77 27.47
CA GLY A 168 -2.56 0.45 26.74
C GLY A 168 -1.31 1.32 26.56
N GLY A 169 -1.27 2.10 25.48
CA GLY A 169 -0.16 3.01 25.18
C GLY A 169 0.04 3.22 23.69
N ALA A 170 1.06 4.00 23.32
CA ALA A 170 1.44 4.22 21.93
C ALA A 170 2.96 4.25 21.75
N VAL A 171 3.43 3.77 20.61
CA VAL A 171 4.86 3.77 20.25
C VAL A 171 5.04 4.26 18.82
N SER A 172 6.20 4.86 18.54
CA SER A 172 6.70 4.98 17.18
C SER A 172 7.54 3.74 16.86
N LEU A 173 7.19 3.03 15.80
CA LEU A 173 7.88 1.82 15.37
C LEU A 173 9.17 2.20 14.62
N GLY A 174 10.25 2.41 15.36
CA GLY A 174 11.53 2.92 14.83
C GLY A 174 12.22 2.00 13.81
N ASP A 175 11.89 0.72 13.79
CA ASP A 175 12.43 -0.25 12.82
C ASP A 175 11.68 -0.22 11.47
N TRP A 176 10.63 0.60 11.34
CA TRP A 176 9.92 0.76 10.08
C TRP A 176 10.78 1.55 9.08
N ARG A 177 11.04 0.95 7.92
CA ARG A 177 11.88 1.55 6.86
C ARG A 177 11.19 2.62 6.01
N GLY A 178 9.90 2.87 6.24
CA GLY A 178 9.10 3.81 5.47
C GLY A 178 8.72 5.04 6.26
N ASP A 179 8.18 6.03 5.56
CA ASP A 179 7.55 7.18 6.19
C ASP A 179 6.15 6.81 6.69
N GLY A 180 5.70 7.47 7.74
CA GLY A 180 4.29 7.47 8.12
C GLY A 180 3.55 8.65 7.50
N ALA A 181 2.24 8.51 7.38
CA ALA A 181 1.36 9.63 7.16
C ALA A 181 0.07 9.47 7.95
N GLU A 182 -0.26 10.54 8.66
CA GLU A 182 -1.40 10.59 9.57
C GLU A 182 -2.37 11.65 9.11
N ILE A 183 -3.65 11.35 9.31
CA ILE A 183 -4.73 12.28 9.04
C ILE A 183 -4.77 13.27 10.19
N LEU A 184 -4.72 14.56 9.88
CA LEU A 184 -4.64 15.62 10.88
C LEU A 184 -5.98 15.90 11.56
N GLU A 185 -7.09 15.66 10.86
CA GLU A 185 -8.43 16.00 11.33
C GLU A 185 -9.46 14.98 10.82
N GLU A 186 -10.53 14.79 11.60
CA GLU A 186 -11.65 13.96 11.17
C GLU A 186 -12.24 14.52 9.87
N ILE A 187 -12.48 13.63 8.91
CA ILE A 187 -13.10 14.00 7.63
C ILE A 187 -14.51 13.45 7.63
N LYS A 188 -15.49 14.35 7.57
CA LYS A 188 -16.91 13.97 7.61
C LYS A 188 -17.41 13.57 6.22
N ASP A 189 -16.98 14.30 5.17
CA ASP A 189 -17.25 13.95 3.78
C ASP A 189 -15.97 14.03 2.94
N ALA A 190 -15.41 12.86 2.66
CA ALA A 190 -14.22 12.69 1.85
C ALA A 190 -14.40 13.14 0.38
N ASN A 191 -15.59 13.51 -0.10
CA ASN A 191 -15.76 14.09 -1.45
C ASN A 191 -15.69 15.61 -1.47
N ARG A 192 -15.89 16.27 -0.32
CA ARG A 192 -16.01 17.72 -0.21
C ARG A 192 -14.86 18.34 0.57
N GLU A 193 -14.27 17.58 1.48
CA GLU A 193 -13.22 18.05 2.37
C GLU A 193 -11.86 17.52 1.93
N PRO A 194 -10.84 18.39 1.83
CA PRO A 194 -9.50 17.94 1.46
C PRO A 194 -8.90 17.07 2.56
N LEU A 195 -8.32 15.92 2.18
CA LEU A 195 -7.56 15.09 3.12
C LEU A 195 -6.25 15.81 3.48
N ARG A 196 -6.12 16.24 4.73
CA ARG A 196 -4.89 16.82 5.24
C ARG A 196 -4.05 15.75 5.92
N LEU A 197 -2.97 15.36 5.24
CA LEU A 197 -2.00 14.40 5.75
C LEU A 197 -0.77 15.11 6.30
N ARG A 198 -0.31 14.68 7.46
CA ARG A 198 1.03 14.99 7.97
C ARG A 198 1.95 13.82 7.71
N LYS A 199 3.06 14.09 7.01
CA LYS A 199 4.15 13.13 6.90
C LYS A 199 4.89 13.03 8.24
N THR A 200 5.15 11.81 8.70
CA THR A 200 5.89 11.52 9.93
C THR A 200 7.10 10.65 9.59
N ALA A 201 8.14 10.73 10.41
CA ALA A 201 9.41 10.01 10.20
C ALA A 201 9.31 8.50 10.52
N GLY A 202 8.12 7.96 10.72
CA GLY A 202 7.90 6.57 11.07
C GLY A 202 6.43 6.24 11.31
N LEU A 203 6.17 4.97 11.58
CA LEU A 203 4.83 4.43 11.80
C LEU A 203 4.49 4.47 13.30
N ALA A 204 3.45 5.21 13.69
CA ALA A 204 2.91 5.15 15.04
C ALA A 204 1.88 4.02 15.18
N LEU A 205 1.88 3.36 16.35
CA LEU A 205 0.88 2.35 16.70
C LEU A 205 0.47 2.48 18.17
N GLY A 206 -0.82 2.65 18.40
CA GLY A 206 -1.45 2.65 19.72
C GLY A 206 -2.17 1.34 20.04
N VAL A 207 -2.28 1.02 21.33
CA VAL A 207 -3.12 -0.06 21.86
C VAL A 207 -4.31 0.54 22.59
N VAL A 208 -5.52 0.23 22.11
CA VAL A 208 -6.77 0.60 22.78
C VAL A 208 -7.06 -0.42 23.89
N GLU A 209 -7.33 0.08 25.09
CA GLU A 209 -7.60 -0.77 26.25
C GLU A 209 -8.95 -1.52 26.18
N ALA A 210 -9.85 -1.05 25.33
CA ALA A 210 -11.10 -1.73 25.04
C ALA A 210 -10.85 -2.97 24.17
N ALA A 211 -11.60 -4.04 24.45
CA ALA A 211 -11.52 -5.26 23.66
C ALA A 211 -12.25 -5.10 22.32
N ALA A 212 -11.67 -5.68 21.26
CA ALA A 212 -12.30 -5.71 19.95
C ALA A 212 -13.65 -6.47 20.03
N PRO A 213 -14.72 -5.98 19.36
CA PRO A 213 -16.04 -6.61 19.42
C PRO A 213 -16.03 -8.01 18.77
N VAL A 214 -15.10 -8.25 17.85
CA VAL A 214 -14.92 -9.54 17.20
C VAL A 214 -13.43 -9.79 16.93
N ARG A 215 -13.02 -11.04 17.07
CA ARG A 215 -11.71 -11.54 16.65
C ARG A 215 -11.92 -12.67 15.66
N VAL A 216 -11.19 -12.59 14.55
CA VAL A 216 -11.14 -13.65 13.54
C VAL A 216 -9.76 -14.27 13.60
N GLU A 217 -9.73 -15.60 13.71
CA GLU A 217 -8.51 -16.41 13.70
C GLU A 217 -8.58 -17.37 12.50
N ILE A 218 -7.41 -17.70 11.95
CA ILE A 218 -7.31 -18.84 11.05
C ILE A 218 -7.35 -20.11 11.90
N ALA A 219 -8.23 -21.04 11.57
CA ALA A 219 -8.24 -22.36 12.18
C ALA A 219 -7.25 -23.28 11.43
N GLY A 220 -6.57 -24.18 12.15
CA GLY A 220 -5.54 -25.04 11.56
C GLY A 220 -4.15 -24.43 11.60
N LYS A 221 -3.19 -25.12 10.97
CA LYS A 221 -1.76 -24.77 11.03
C LYS A 221 -1.25 -24.42 9.63
N PRO A 222 -0.88 -23.16 9.34
CA PRO A 222 -0.23 -22.80 8.09
C PRO A 222 1.18 -23.42 7.97
N PRO A 223 1.75 -23.55 6.76
CA PRO A 223 1.18 -23.14 5.47
C PRO A 223 0.01 -24.03 5.03
N PHE A 224 -0.95 -23.46 4.31
CA PHE A 224 -1.98 -24.23 3.64
C PHE A 224 -1.52 -24.50 2.21
N GLU A 225 -1.48 -25.77 1.83
CA GLU A 225 -1.03 -26.21 0.50
C GLU A 225 -2.23 -26.70 -0.31
N ALA A 226 -2.24 -26.37 -1.59
CA ALA A 226 -3.21 -26.85 -2.55
C ALA A 226 -2.54 -26.99 -3.92
N VAL A 227 -3.15 -27.80 -4.79
CA VAL A 227 -2.69 -28.01 -6.16
C VAL A 227 -2.97 -26.72 -6.96
N ALA A 228 -2.10 -26.38 -7.91
CA ALA A 228 -2.38 -25.29 -8.85
C ALA A 228 -3.71 -25.55 -9.60
N ASP A 229 -4.43 -24.48 -9.96
CA ASP A 229 -5.76 -24.56 -10.59
C ASP A 229 -6.83 -25.24 -9.72
N SER A 230 -6.67 -25.22 -8.40
CA SER A 230 -7.63 -25.77 -7.44
C SER A 230 -8.10 -24.74 -6.42
N LYS A 231 -9.17 -25.08 -5.68
CA LYS A 231 -9.71 -24.24 -4.62
C LYS A 231 -9.00 -24.54 -3.31
N LEU A 232 -8.47 -23.51 -2.68
CA LEU A 232 -7.94 -23.58 -1.32
C LEU A 232 -8.98 -23.03 -0.34
N GLU A 233 -9.43 -23.87 0.59
CA GLU A 233 -10.31 -23.47 1.68
C GLU A 233 -9.52 -23.25 2.97
N ILE A 234 -9.49 -22.00 3.45
CA ILE A 234 -8.87 -21.60 4.71
C ILE A 234 -9.98 -21.47 5.76
N PRO A 235 -10.03 -22.35 6.78
CA PRO A 235 -11.07 -22.29 7.79
C PRO A 235 -10.81 -21.12 8.75
N LEU A 236 -11.89 -20.44 9.12
CA LEU A 236 -11.86 -19.27 10.00
C LEU A 236 -12.65 -19.56 11.27
N LYS A 237 -12.12 -19.13 12.41
CA LYS A 237 -12.76 -19.16 13.71
C LYS A 237 -13.08 -17.73 14.15
N VAL A 238 -14.27 -17.53 14.71
CA VAL A 238 -14.81 -16.23 15.06
C VAL A 238 -15.13 -16.21 16.54
N ILE A 239 -14.46 -15.31 17.26
CA ILE A 239 -14.69 -15.08 18.69
C ILE A 239 -15.39 -13.73 18.83
N ARG A 240 -16.64 -13.76 19.25
CA ARG A 240 -17.49 -12.57 19.42
C ARG A 240 -17.48 -12.11 20.87
N GLN A 241 -17.47 -10.81 21.09
CA GLN A 241 -17.41 -10.19 22.41
C GLN A 241 -18.47 -9.09 22.53
N ASN A 242 -18.74 -8.65 23.76
CA ASN A 242 -19.63 -7.51 24.04
C ASN A 242 -21.02 -7.61 23.37
N GLY A 243 -21.55 -8.83 23.24
CA GLY A 243 -22.85 -9.09 22.62
C GLY A 243 -22.91 -8.92 21.09
N PHE A 244 -21.77 -8.72 20.42
CA PHE A 244 -21.72 -8.53 18.98
C PHE A 244 -22.19 -9.79 18.22
N ALA A 245 -23.29 -9.69 17.48
CA ALA A 245 -23.94 -10.83 16.83
C ALA A 245 -24.06 -10.71 15.30
N ASP A 246 -23.63 -9.58 14.73
CA ASP A 246 -23.89 -9.26 13.32
C ASP A 246 -23.10 -10.17 12.37
N ALA A 247 -23.60 -10.29 11.14
CA ALA A 247 -22.88 -10.97 10.07
C ALA A 247 -21.59 -10.23 9.73
N LEU A 248 -20.54 -10.98 9.37
CA LEU A 248 -19.26 -10.41 8.97
C LEU A 248 -19.05 -10.61 7.49
N LYS A 249 -18.56 -9.57 6.81
CA LYS A 249 -18.07 -9.65 5.44
C LYS A 249 -16.59 -9.29 5.46
N LEU A 250 -15.73 -10.28 5.34
CA LEU A 250 -14.28 -10.10 5.40
C LEU A 250 -13.74 -10.08 3.97
N LYS A 251 -12.90 -9.09 3.63
CA LYS A 251 -12.17 -9.06 2.37
C LYS A 251 -10.68 -9.23 2.63
N VAL A 252 -10.02 -10.01 1.78
CA VAL A 252 -8.57 -10.20 1.84
C VAL A 252 -7.87 -8.94 1.35
N LEU A 253 -6.95 -8.41 2.15
CA LEU A 253 -6.11 -7.26 1.80
C LEU A 253 -4.79 -7.73 1.20
N GLY A 254 -4.29 -7.02 0.18
CA GLY A 254 -2.92 -7.18 -0.35
C GLY A 254 -2.67 -8.34 -1.31
N LEU A 255 -3.63 -9.26 -1.49
CA LEU A 255 -3.49 -10.37 -2.46
C LEU A 255 -3.77 -9.91 -3.90
N THR A 256 -4.79 -9.08 -4.09
CA THR A 256 -5.23 -8.56 -5.39
C THR A 256 -5.90 -7.19 -5.20
N ASP A 257 -6.38 -6.59 -6.28
CA ASP A 257 -7.20 -5.37 -6.24
C ASP A 257 -8.35 -5.55 -5.24
N SER A 258 -8.56 -4.58 -4.35
CA SER A 258 -9.59 -4.65 -3.28
C SER A 258 -11.03 -4.86 -3.80
N ASP A 259 -11.27 -4.49 -5.06
CA ASP A 259 -12.53 -4.71 -5.78
C ASP A 259 -12.74 -6.17 -6.21
N LYS A 260 -11.65 -6.90 -6.44
CA LYS A 260 -11.63 -8.31 -6.86
C LYS A 260 -11.18 -9.23 -5.73
N ALA A 261 -10.88 -8.67 -4.56
CA ALA A 261 -10.43 -9.41 -3.40
C ALA A 261 -11.45 -10.50 -3.02
N PRO A 262 -10.99 -11.76 -2.83
CA PRO A 262 -11.82 -12.81 -2.27
C PRO A 262 -12.43 -12.36 -0.94
N ALA A 263 -13.69 -12.73 -0.75
CA ALA A 263 -14.45 -12.42 0.44
C ALA A 263 -14.85 -13.68 1.20
N ALA A 264 -14.86 -13.59 2.53
CA ALA A 264 -15.45 -14.59 3.40
C ALA A 264 -16.67 -13.98 4.09
N ASP A 265 -17.85 -14.51 3.76
CA ASP A 265 -19.09 -14.18 4.44
C ASP A 265 -19.31 -15.12 5.63
N ILE A 266 -19.49 -14.56 6.82
CA ILE A 266 -19.77 -15.30 8.05
C ILE A 266 -21.15 -14.87 8.53
N ALA A 267 -22.06 -15.84 8.64
CA ALA A 267 -23.42 -15.58 9.09
C ALA A 267 -23.45 -14.97 10.50
N ALA A 268 -24.51 -14.20 10.77
CA ALA A 268 -24.79 -13.66 12.10
C ALA A 268 -24.76 -14.79 13.15
N LYS A 269 -24.18 -14.52 14.32
CA LYS A 269 -23.98 -15.46 15.43
C LYS A 269 -23.12 -16.70 15.13
N SER A 270 -22.66 -16.91 13.89
CA SER A 270 -21.73 -18.01 13.57
C SER A 270 -20.37 -17.75 14.23
N ASP A 271 -19.77 -18.81 14.75
CA ASP A 271 -18.44 -18.87 15.35
C ASP A 271 -17.38 -19.43 14.38
N SER A 272 -17.79 -19.76 13.17
CA SER A 272 -16.95 -20.35 12.13
C SER A 272 -17.32 -19.85 10.75
N GLY A 273 -16.34 -19.90 9.85
CA GLY A 273 -16.48 -19.56 8.44
C GLY A 273 -15.33 -20.14 7.63
N LYS A 274 -15.29 -19.81 6.35
CA LYS A 274 -14.18 -20.19 5.47
C LYS A 274 -13.90 -19.11 4.44
N LEU A 275 -12.63 -18.92 4.14
CA LEU A 275 -12.16 -18.15 3.00
C LEU A 275 -11.80 -19.13 1.89
N THR A 276 -12.39 -18.94 0.70
CA THR A 276 -12.05 -19.74 -0.48
C THR A 276 -11.20 -18.90 -1.40
N LEU A 277 -10.04 -19.43 -1.77
CA LEU A 277 -9.14 -18.85 -2.76
C LEU A 277 -9.12 -19.76 -3.99
N ASP A 278 -9.28 -19.17 -5.17
CA ASP A 278 -9.04 -19.85 -6.43
C ASP A 278 -7.55 -19.62 -6.79
N LEU A 279 -6.76 -20.69 -6.87
CA LEU A 279 -5.30 -20.67 -7.15
C LEU A 279 -4.99 -20.80 -8.63
#